data_AF-A0A922NKF0-F1
#
_entry.id   AF-A0A922NKF0-F1
#
_cell.length_a   1.000
_cell.length_b   1.000
_cell.length_c   1.000
_cell.angle_alpha   90.00
_cell.angle_beta   90.00
_cell.angle_gamma   90.00
#
_symmetry.space_group_name_H-M   'P 1'
#
loop_
_entity.id
_entity.type
_entity.pdbx_description
1 polymer ?
#
loop_
_entity_poly.entity_id
_entity_poly.type
_entity_poly.pdbx_seq_one_letter_code
_entity_poly.pdbx_strand_id
1 'polypeptide(L)'
;MDLVSYLQKCAKDDRASIDEYLAAKAAGFRDRPAAAGSEPRLERPVAGVEYGPPEPFIISQGLITGCHTCPRQSNLSRCGACKVVYYCGPEHQTTDRPRHKLWCKNIKNIMFVMGKDEAALRAHPGDVDTPPKANYMKSRNELISALGKINTKLAVQAALDHALDLLRLNPQDNMYVRSCVPTLFLRLGRDQGCYSFCKWWVTVGHDYDYDWRDTRPSQLIMKNTDAFEPVDAFERVRNFTRPNPNNKNVPSFSDLSHVVAVTLVKIRILLTLNGTSPTYMSPIVTGNLVIMSAQNQKANIEKLDRQIKKLYDSVKRINKHFWPALLKPYYHFTVTPYEYGMGDEGEMQSKLRECYNAWIKTPGAIELIRKLTEG
;
A
#
# COMPACT_ATOMS: atom_id res chain seq x y z
N MET A 1 -5.03 -21.87 -7.95
CA MET A 1 -6.45 -22.15 -7.68
C MET A 1 -7.16 -20.81 -7.74
N ASP A 2 -8.09 -20.61 -8.65
CA ASP A 2 -8.88 -19.37 -8.73
C ASP A 2 -9.91 -19.29 -7.58
N LEU A 3 -10.45 -18.08 -7.38
CA LEU A 3 -11.36 -17.76 -6.28
C LEU A 3 -12.62 -18.63 -6.28
N VAL A 4 -13.16 -18.92 -7.45
CA VAL A 4 -14.38 -19.72 -7.60
C VAL A 4 -14.10 -21.17 -7.18
N SER A 5 -12.98 -21.74 -7.65
CA SER A 5 -12.57 -23.10 -7.32
C SER A 5 -12.25 -23.29 -5.84
N TYR A 6 -11.65 -22.28 -5.20
CA TYR A 6 -11.36 -22.31 -3.76
C TYR A 6 -12.63 -22.20 -2.92
N LEU A 7 -13.54 -21.29 -3.24
CA LEU A 7 -14.81 -21.14 -2.52
C LEU A 7 -15.71 -22.36 -2.68
N GLN A 8 -15.73 -22.98 -3.87
CA GLN A 8 -16.41 -24.25 -4.10
C GLN A 8 -15.81 -25.37 -3.26
N LYS A 9 -14.48 -25.39 -3.09
CA LYS A 9 -13.82 -26.35 -2.20
C LYS A 9 -14.21 -26.10 -0.75
N CYS A 10 -14.15 -24.87 -0.25
CA CYS A 10 -14.52 -24.55 1.13
C CYS A 10 -16.00 -24.81 1.42
N ALA A 11 -16.90 -24.49 0.48
CA ALA A 11 -18.32 -24.81 0.60
C ALA A 11 -18.54 -26.33 0.64
N LYS A 12 -17.84 -27.07 -0.22
CA LYS A 12 -17.87 -28.55 -0.25
C LYS A 12 -17.33 -29.17 1.04
N ASP A 13 -16.24 -28.63 1.58
CA ASP A 13 -15.65 -29.07 2.85
C ASP A 13 -16.62 -28.83 4.03
N ASP A 14 -17.39 -27.74 3.99
CA ASP A 14 -18.44 -27.41 4.96
C ASP A 14 -19.81 -28.07 4.63
N ARG A 15 -19.88 -28.97 3.63
CA ARG A 15 -21.10 -29.64 3.13
C ARG A 15 -22.26 -28.67 2.80
N ALA A 16 -21.93 -27.46 2.38
CA ALA A 16 -22.88 -26.42 2.03
C ALA A 16 -22.80 -26.10 0.53
N SER A 17 -23.89 -25.61 -0.07
CA SER A 17 -23.79 -24.91 -1.35
C SER A 17 -22.95 -23.63 -1.17
N ILE A 18 -22.42 -23.09 -2.27
CA ILE A 18 -21.59 -21.87 -2.20
C ILE A 18 -22.37 -20.69 -1.64
N ASP A 19 -23.66 -20.57 -1.96
CA ASP A 19 -24.52 -19.49 -1.47
C ASP A 19 -24.84 -19.67 0.02
N GLU A 20 -25.10 -20.89 0.48
CA GLU A 20 -25.28 -21.20 1.91
C GLU A 20 -24.00 -20.98 2.71
N TYR A 21 -22.85 -21.36 2.17
CA TYR A 21 -21.54 -21.13 2.77
C TYR A 21 -21.29 -19.62 2.97
N LEU A 22 -21.56 -18.82 1.94
CA LEU A 22 -21.40 -17.37 1.99
C LEU A 22 -22.41 -16.71 2.95
N ALA A 23 -23.67 -17.18 2.94
CA ALA A 23 -24.72 -16.68 3.82
C ALA A 23 -24.48 -17.03 5.30
N ALA A 24 -24.03 -18.24 5.61
CA ALA A 24 -23.73 -18.68 6.97
C ALA A 24 -22.56 -17.89 7.58
N LYS A 25 -21.53 -17.58 6.78
CA LYS A 25 -20.42 -16.72 7.22
C LYS A 25 -20.85 -15.26 7.38
N ALA A 26 -21.83 -14.79 6.62
CA ALA A 26 -22.43 -13.47 6.80
C ALA A 26 -23.34 -13.39 8.05
N ALA A 27 -24.00 -14.50 8.41
CA ALA A 27 -24.88 -14.60 9.57
C ALA A 27 -24.12 -14.65 10.92
N GLY A 28 -22.93 -15.27 10.96
CA GLY A 28 -22.10 -15.40 12.16
C GLY A 28 -21.54 -14.09 12.76
N PHE A 29 -21.84 -12.93 12.17
CA PHE A 29 -21.45 -11.61 12.67
C PHE A 29 -22.63 -10.78 13.21
N ARG A 30 -23.86 -11.29 13.16
CA ARG A 30 -25.04 -10.61 13.70
C ARG A 30 -25.44 -11.24 15.04
N ASP A 31 -24.67 -11.01 16.09
CA ASP A 31 -25.16 -11.11 17.48
C ASP A 31 -24.18 -10.45 18.45
N ARG A 32 -24.21 -9.11 18.46
CA ARG A 32 -23.97 -8.33 19.68
C ARG A 32 -24.92 -7.13 19.60
N PRO A 33 -25.74 -6.87 20.62
CA PRO A 33 -26.63 -5.72 20.60
C PRO A 33 -25.78 -4.46 20.50
N ALA A 34 -25.90 -3.76 19.37
CA ALA A 34 -25.24 -2.50 19.14
C ALA A 34 -25.75 -1.49 20.18
N ALA A 35 -24.82 -0.82 20.87
CA ALA A 35 -25.18 0.41 21.56
C ALA A 35 -25.77 1.36 20.51
N ALA A 36 -26.98 1.86 20.78
CA ALA A 36 -27.72 2.73 19.88
C ALA A 36 -26.84 3.91 19.42
N GLY A 37 -26.55 3.98 18.12
CA GLY A 37 -25.84 5.12 17.52
C GLY A 37 -24.66 4.82 16.60
N SER A 38 -24.31 3.56 16.31
CA SER A 38 -23.24 3.25 15.33
C SER A 38 -23.59 2.08 14.43
N GLU A 39 -24.53 2.30 13.51
CA GLU A 39 -24.61 1.47 12.31
C GLU A 39 -23.51 1.90 11.33
N PRO A 40 -22.70 0.98 10.77
CA PRO A 40 -21.85 1.30 9.63
C PRO A 40 -22.77 1.66 8.46
N ARG A 41 -22.76 2.92 8.05
CA ARG A 41 -23.46 3.36 6.83
C ARG A 41 -22.75 2.76 5.62
N LEU A 42 -23.27 1.62 5.17
CA LEU A 42 -23.15 1.20 3.78
C LEU A 42 -23.70 2.32 2.88
N GLU A 43 -23.11 2.47 1.69
CA GLU A 43 -23.34 3.55 0.72
C GLU A 43 -24.74 4.18 0.76
N ARG A 44 -24.82 5.51 0.91
CA ARG A 44 -25.95 6.25 0.34
C ARG A 44 -25.57 6.61 -1.10
N PRO A 45 -26.23 6.03 -2.11
CA PRO A 45 -25.95 6.37 -3.50
C PRO A 45 -26.13 7.88 -3.73
N VAL A 46 -25.17 8.50 -4.42
CA VAL A 46 -25.41 9.82 -5.02
C VAL A 46 -26.50 9.65 -6.08
N ALA A 47 -27.62 10.35 -5.92
CA ALA A 47 -28.73 10.28 -6.85
C ALA A 47 -28.25 10.55 -8.28
N GLY A 48 -28.47 9.59 -9.19
CA GLY A 48 -28.12 9.71 -10.61
C GLY A 48 -26.74 9.16 -11.01
N VAL A 49 -25.95 8.61 -10.08
CA VAL A 49 -24.70 7.91 -10.40
C VAL A 49 -24.92 6.40 -10.24
N GLU A 50 -24.87 5.64 -11.35
CA GLU A 50 -24.77 4.18 -11.29
C GLU A 50 -23.40 3.81 -10.72
N TYR A 51 -23.39 3.33 -9.48
CA TYR A 51 -22.22 2.69 -8.89
C TYR A 51 -22.18 1.25 -9.44
N GLY A 52 -21.19 0.97 -10.29
CA GLY A 52 -20.90 -0.41 -10.70
C GLY A 52 -20.48 -1.27 -9.50
N PRO A 53 -20.52 -2.61 -9.61
CA PRO A 53 -20.00 -3.48 -8.57
C PRO A 53 -18.54 -3.08 -8.24
N PRO A 54 -18.12 -3.16 -6.96
CA PRO A 54 -16.76 -2.80 -6.57
C PRO A 54 -15.75 -3.54 -7.45
N GLU A 55 -14.82 -2.81 -8.06
CA GLU A 55 -13.81 -3.43 -8.94
C GLU A 55 -13.12 -4.57 -8.17
N PRO A 56 -13.09 -5.80 -8.72
CA PRO A 56 -12.55 -6.95 -8.02
C PRO A 56 -11.06 -6.72 -7.75
N PHE A 57 -10.66 -6.83 -6.49
CA PHE A 57 -9.25 -6.74 -6.12
C PHE A 57 -8.49 -7.93 -6.70
N ILE A 58 -7.48 -7.65 -7.53
CA ILE A 58 -6.66 -8.69 -8.15
C ILE A 58 -5.53 -9.06 -7.18
N ILE A 59 -5.66 -10.22 -6.54
CA ILE A 59 -4.57 -10.81 -5.75
C ILE A 59 -3.47 -11.28 -6.72
N SER A 60 -2.25 -10.81 -6.51
CA SER A 60 -1.10 -11.21 -7.31
C SER A 60 0.18 -11.32 -6.49
N GLN A 61 0.97 -12.35 -6.79
CA GLN A 61 2.30 -12.57 -6.22
C GLN A 61 3.41 -11.84 -7.00
N GLY A 62 3.08 -11.09 -8.05
CA GLY A 62 4.06 -10.39 -8.88
C GLY A 62 3.46 -9.27 -9.72
N LEU A 63 4.34 -8.39 -10.22
CA LEU A 63 3.97 -7.36 -11.19
C LEU A 63 4.15 -7.90 -12.60
N ILE A 64 3.22 -7.56 -13.49
CA ILE A 64 3.40 -7.85 -14.92
C ILE A 64 4.48 -6.91 -15.47
N THR A 65 5.59 -7.48 -15.94
CA THR A 65 6.75 -6.76 -16.49
C THR A 65 6.84 -6.80 -18.01
N GLY A 66 6.23 -7.80 -18.65
CA GLY A 66 6.21 -8.01 -20.09
C GLY A 66 4.86 -7.70 -20.72
N CYS A 67 4.55 -8.38 -21.82
CA CYS A 67 3.24 -8.30 -22.47
C CYS A 67 2.11 -8.66 -21.48
N HIS A 68 1.00 -7.93 -21.53
CA HIS A 68 -0.15 -8.19 -20.67
C HIS A 68 -0.89 -9.50 -21.01
N THR A 69 -0.68 -10.03 -22.21
CA THR A 69 -1.43 -11.16 -22.76
C THR A 69 -0.60 -12.44 -22.87
N CYS A 70 0.74 -12.33 -22.92
CA CYS A 70 1.62 -13.49 -23.05
C CYS A 70 2.94 -13.30 -22.27
N PRO A 71 3.75 -14.36 -22.10
CA PRO A 71 4.99 -14.29 -21.32
C PRO A 71 6.14 -13.47 -21.93
N ARG A 72 6.00 -12.94 -23.16
CA ARG A 72 7.10 -12.24 -23.86
C ARG A 72 7.50 -10.95 -23.13
N GLN A 73 8.81 -10.74 -22.99
CA GLN A 73 9.39 -9.58 -22.30
C GLN A 73 10.13 -8.58 -23.21
N SER A 74 10.44 -8.97 -24.45
CA SER A 74 11.19 -8.15 -25.43
C SER A 74 10.30 -7.65 -26.57
N ASN A 75 10.76 -6.61 -27.27
CA ASN A 75 10.09 -6.01 -28.43
C ASN A 75 8.63 -5.65 -28.13
N LEU A 76 8.43 -4.88 -27.06
CA LEU A 76 7.13 -4.52 -26.55
C LEU A 76 6.80 -3.05 -26.81
N SER A 77 5.57 -2.80 -27.22
CA SER A 77 5.02 -1.45 -27.37
C SER A 77 4.08 -1.13 -26.21
N ARG A 78 4.16 0.10 -25.70
CA ARG A 78 3.23 0.56 -24.67
C ARG A 78 1.87 0.86 -25.29
N CYS A 79 0.80 0.65 -24.53
CA CYS A 79 -0.52 1.17 -24.88
C CYS A 79 -0.42 2.68 -25.15
N GLY A 80 -0.85 3.11 -26.34
CA GLY A 80 -0.78 4.51 -26.75
C GLY A 80 -1.58 5.47 -25.87
N ALA A 81 -2.64 4.99 -25.22
CA ALA A 81 -3.55 5.80 -24.40
C ALA A 81 -3.08 5.92 -22.94
N CYS A 82 -3.01 4.82 -22.19
CA CYS A 82 -2.69 4.86 -20.76
C CYS A 82 -1.19 4.79 -20.45
N LYS A 83 -0.35 4.37 -21.41
CA LYS A 83 1.12 4.23 -21.27
C LYS A 83 1.63 3.28 -20.18
N VAL A 84 0.76 2.57 -19.46
CA VAL A 84 1.15 1.75 -18.30
C VAL A 84 1.07 0.23 -18.50
N VAL A 85 0.86 -0.21 -19.74
CA VAL A 85 0.84 -1.64 -20.12
C VAL A 85 1.58 -1.86 -21.43
N TYR A 86 2.23 -3.02 -21.54
CA TYR A 86 2.97 -3.47 -22.71
C TYR A 86 2.21 -4.54 -23.51
N TYR A 87 2.39 -4.53 -24.83
CA TYR A 87 1.94 -5.57 -25.75
C TYR A 87 3.04 -5.89 -26.77
N CYS A 88 3.03 -7.13 -27.27
CA CYS A 88 3.91 -7.53 -28.38
C CYS A 88 3.53 -6.88 -29.71
N GLY A 89 2.26 -6.48 -29.85
CA GLY A 89 1.70 -5.89 -31.06
C GLY A 89 0.21 -5.64 -30.94
N PRO A 90 -0.43 -5.14 -32.03
CA PRO A 90 -1.85 -4.78 -32.05
C PRO A 90 -2.80 -5.95 -31.76
N GLU A 91 -2.40 -7.17 -32.10
CA GLU A 91 -3.17 -8.39 -31.84
C GLU A 91 -3.44 -8.58 -30.33
N HIS A 92 -2.38 -8.66 -29.51
CA HIS A 92 -2.50 -8.80 -28.06
C HIS A 92 -3.20 -7.60 -27.40
N GLN A 93 -3.01 -6.39 -27.92
CA GLN A 93 -3.75 -5.23 -27.46
C GLN A 93 -5.26 -5.35 -27.74
N THR A 94 -5.63 -5.93 -28.88
CA THR A 94 -7.03 -6.17 -29.25
C THR A 94 -7.63 -7.25 -28.37
N THR A 95 -6.90 -8.34 -28.12
CA THR A 95 -7.31 -9.43 -27.22
C THR A 95 -7.52 -8.95 -25.78
N ASP A 96 -6.65 -8.08 -25.26
CA ASP A 96 -6.77 -7.55 -23.89
C ASP A 96 -7.83 -6.45 -23.75
N ARG A 97 -8.28 -5.86 -24.87
CA ARG A 97 -9.18 -4.70 -24.90
C ARG A 97 -10.40 -4.84 -23.96
N PRO A 98 -11.14 -5.96 -23.89
CA PRO A 98 -12.30 -6.08 -23.00
C PRO A 98 -11.97 -5.88 -21.52
N ARG A 99 -10.82 -6.40 -21.05
CA ARG A 99 -10.36 -6.26 -19.65
C ARG A 99 -9.65 -4.93 -19.41
N HIS A 100 -8.99 -4.41 -20.45
CA HIS A 100 -8.17 -3.20 -20.41
C HIS A 100 -8.97 -1.89 -20.47
N LYS A 101 -10.06 -1.86 -21.26
CA LYS A 101 -10.69 -0.63 -21.76
C LYS A 101 -11.13 0.32 -20.64
N LEU A 102 -11.72 -0.20 -19.57
CA LEU A 102 -12.33 0.61 -18.51
C LEU A 102 -11.27 1.47 -17.79
N TRP A 103 -10.29 0.83 -17.16
CA TRP A 103 -9.23 1.54 -16.45
C TRP A 103 -8.28 2.26 -17.41
N CYS A 104 -8.10 1.79 -18.65
CA CYS A 104 -7.34 2.52 -19.67
C CYS A 104 -7.96 3.88 -19.99
N LYS A 105 -9.29 3.91 -20.20
CA LYS A 105 -10.04 5.16 -20.43
C LYS A 105 -9.95 6.06 -19.20
N ASN A 106 -10.10 5.50 -18.00
CA ASN A 106 -9.99 6.25 -16.75
C ASN A 106 -8.63 6.95 -16.64
N ILE A 107 -7.52 6.20 -16.77
CA ILE A 107 -6.16 6.75 -16.73
C ILE A 107 -5.97 7.82 -17.80
N LYS A 108 -6.39 7.56 -19.05
CA LYS A 108 -6.29 8.55 -20.14
C LYS A 108 -7.00 9.86 -19.77
N ASN A 109 -8.20 9.78 -19.21
CA ASN A 109 -8.98 10.95 -18.83
C ASN A 109 -8.33 11.72 -17.68
N ILE A 110 -7.87 11.03 -16.63
CA ILE A 110 -7.20 11.67 -15.50
C ILE A 110 -5.90 12.35 -15.96
N MET A 111 -5.09 11.69 -16.80
CA MET A 111 -3.87 12.31 -17.35
C MET A 111 -4.17 13.56 -18.19
N PHE A 112 -5.28 13.56 -18.94
CA PHE A 112 -5.71 14.72 -19.71
C PHE A 112 -6.12 15.89 -18.80
N VAL A 113 -6.89 15.63 -17.74
CA VAL A 113 -7.27 16.63 -16.75
C VAL A 113 -6.04 17.17 -16.02
N MET A 114 -5.16 16.29 -15.53
CA MET A 114 -3.92 16.68 -14.88
C MET A 114 -3.03 17.54 -15.79
N GLY A 115 -2.94 17.22 -17.09
CA GLY A 115 -2.19 18.02 -18.05
C GLY A 115 -2.79 19.41 -18.28
N LYS A 116 -4.11 19.54 -18.25
CA LYS A 116 -4.79 20.86 -18.28
C LYS A 116 -4.52 21.65 -17.02
N ASP A 117 -4.64 21.03 -15.84
CA ASP A 117 -4.37 21.68 -14.56
C ASP A 117 -2.90 22.13 -14.47
N GLU A 118 -1.96 21.32 -15.00
CA GLU A 118 -0.54 21.68 -15.07
C GLU A 118 -0.30 22.86 -16.01
N ALA A 119 -0.92 22.87 -17.18
CA ALA A 119 -0.83 23.99 -18.12
C ALA A 119 -1.40 25.28 -17.52
N ALA A 120 -2.54 25.19 -16.82
CA ALA A 120 -3.14 26.31 -16.11
C ALA A 120 -2.22 26.83 -15.00
N LEU A 121 -1.64 25.93 -14.19
CA LEU A 121 -0.66 26.26 -13.17
C LEU A 121 0.60 26.93 -13.75
N ARG A 122 1.09 26.47 -14.90
CA ARG A 122 2.27 27.11 -15.55
C ARG A 122 1.95 28.47 -16.14
N ALA A 123 0.75 28.64 -16.70
CA ALA A 123 0.30 29.93 -17.24
C ALA A 123 0.01 30.95 -16.12
N HIS A 124 -0.52 30.47 -14.99
CA HIS A 124 -0.86 31.28 -13.83
C HIS A 124 -0.38 30.56 -12.57
N PRO A 125 0.90 30.74 -12.18
CA PRO A 125 1.48 30.13 -10.99
C PRO A 125 0.92 30.63 -9.67
N GLY A 126 -0.23 31.34 -9.69
CA GLY A 126 -0.97 32.00 -8.61
C GLY A 126 -0.15 32.98 -7.78
N ASP A 127 -0.74 33.43 -6.67
CA ASP A 127 -0.14 34.36 -5.72
C ASP A 127 -0.05 33.73 -4.32
N VAL A 128 0.41 34.53 -3.36
CA VAL A 128 0.63 34.10 -1.97
C VAL A 128 -0.67 33.68 -1.28
N ASP A 129 -1.82 34.21 -1.73
CA ASP A 129 -3.13 34.09 -1.07
C ASP A 129 -4.04 33.04 -1.74
N THR A 130 -3.78 32.69 -2.99
CA THR A 130 -4.54 31.69 -3.77
C THR A 130 -3.64 30.52 -4.13
N PRO A 131 -3.67 29.38 -3.41
CA PRO A 131 -2.78 28.26 -3.68
C PRO A 131 -2.99 27.76 -5.11
N PRO A 132 -2.03 28.00 -6.03
CA PRO A 132 -2.20 27.77 -7.46
C PRO A 132 -2.20 26.28 -7.83
N LYS A 133 -1.97 25.42 -6.84
CA LYS A 133 -1.62 24.01 -6.99
C LYS A 133 -2.78 23.08 -6.68
N ALA A 134 -3.90 23.53 -6.10
CA ALA A 134 -4.91 22.63 -5.52
C ALA A 134 -5.53 21.66 -6.55
N ASN A 135 -5.93 22.17 -7.72
CA ASN A 135 -6.52 21.33 -8.78
C ASN A 135 -5.50 20.33 -9.35
N TYR A 136 -4.29 20.81 -9.69
CA TYR A 136 -3.20 19.96 -10.18
C TYR A 136 -2.81 18.89 -9.16
N MET A 137 -2.72 19.25 -7.89
CA MET A 137 -2.42 18.33 -6.80
C MET A 137 -3.50 17.27 -6.64
N LYS A 138 -4.78 17.68 -6.71
CA LYS A 138 -5.92 16.78 -6.64
C LYS A 138 -5.94 15.80 -7.80
N SER A 139 -5.88 16.27 -9.05
CA SER A 139 -5.91 15.41 -10.24
C SER A 139 -4.68 14.48 -10.31
N ARG A 140 -3.52 14.93 -9.82
CA ARG A 140 -2.34 14.08 -9.66
C ARG A 140 -2.51 13.01 -8.57
N ASN A 141 -3.17 13.32 -7.45
CA ASN A 141 -3.50 12.35 -6.42
C ASN A 141 -4.51 11.29 -6.90
N GLU A 142 -5.50 11.71 -7.68
CA GLU A 142 -6.43 10.81 -8.37
C GLU A 142 -5.68 9.86 -9.32
N LEU A 143 -4.67 10.37 -10.05
CA LEU A 143 -3.84 9.55 -10.92
C LEU A 143 -3.04 8.50 -10.13
N ILE A 144 -2.41 8.89 -9.02
CA ILE A 144 -1.68 7.96 -8.12
C ILE A 144 -2.61 6.82 -7.68
N SER A 145 -3.82 7.17 -7.21
CA SER A 145 -4.81 6.20 -6.75
C SER A 145 -5.26 5.25 -7.86
N ALA A 146 -5.52 5.76 -9.06
CA ALA A 146 -5.92 4.95 -10.21
C ALA A 146 -4.79 4.03 -10.69
N LEU A 147 -3.54 4.52 -10.71
CA LEU A 147 -2.37 3.73 -11.08
C LEU A 147 -2.05 2.62 -10.07
N GLY A 148 -2.21 2.90 -8.77
CA GLY A 148 -1.96 1.94 -7.69
C GLY A 148 -2.79 0.65 -7.81
N LYS A 149 -4.00 0.75 -8.39
CA LYS A 149 -4.91 -0.38 -8.64
C LYS A 149 -4.47 -1.29 -9.77
N ILE A 150 -3.57 -0.84 -10.65
CA ILE A 150 -3.14 -1.62 -11.84
C ILE A 150 -1.93 -2.48 -11.47
N ASN A 151 -1.97 -3.78 -11.83
CA ASN A 151 -0.93 -4.74 -11.46
C ASN A 151 0.21 -4.88 -12.49
N THR A 152 0.72 -3.76 -13.00
CA THR A 152 1.90 -3.73 -13.89
C THR A 152 3.07 -2.99 -13.26
N LYS A 153 4.30 -3.36 -13.64
CA LYS A 153 5.50 -2.65 -13.17
C LYS A 153 5.49 -1.17 -13.58
N LEU A 154 5.00 -0.86 -14.78
CA LEU A 154 4.90 0.51 -15.26
C LEU A 154 3.91 1.35 -14.43
N ALA A 155 2.73 0.81 -14.10
CA ALA A 155 1.75 1.55 -13.33
C ALA A 155 2.23 1.84 -11.91
N VAL A 156 2.80 0.84 -11.24
CA VAL A 156 3.34 1.00 -9.87
C VAL A 156 4.52 1.97 -9.86
N GLN A 157 5.40 1.91 -10.86
CA GLN A 157 6.49 2.86 -11.00
C GLN A 157 5.98 4.29 -11.23
N ALA A 158 5.04 4.48 -12.16
CA ALA A 158 4.44 5.79 -12.41
C ALA A 158 3.69 6.35 -11.18
N ALA A 159 2.98 5.49 -10.43
CA ALA A 159 2.33 5.89 -9.19
C ALA A 159 3.36 6.37 -8.15
N LEU A 160 4.48 5.66 -8.00
CA LEU A 160 5.54 6.03 -7.07
C LEU A 160 6.18 7.36 -7.48
N ASP A 161 6.48 7.55 -8.76
CA ASP A 161 7.09 8.78 -9.27
C ASP A 161 6.16 9.97 -9.04
N HIS A 162 4.87 9.84 -9.36
CA HIS A 162 3.87 10.87 -9.09
C HIS A 162 3.70 11.15 -7.59
N ALA A 163 3.68 10.12 -6.74
CA ALA A 163 3.55 10.29 -5.30
C ALA A 163 4.73 11.03 -4.70
N LEU A 164 5.96 10.67 -5.09
CA LEU A 164 7.16 11.36 -4.65
C LEU A 164 7.20 12.81 -5.14
N ASP A 165 6.87 13.08 -6.41
CA ASP A 165 6.79 14.44 -6.93
C ASP A 165 5.73 15.28 -6.19
N LEU A 166 4.59 14.67 -5.87
CA LEU A 166 3.51 15.35 -5.16
C LEU A 166 3.91 15.71 -3.72
N LEU A 167 4.66 14.83 -3.05
CA LEU A 167 5.25 15.11 -1.73
C LEU A 167 6.34 16.19 -1.81
N ARG A 168 7.07 16.32 -2.92
CA ARG A 168 8.00 17.45 -3.12
C ARG A 168 7.26 18.79 -3.29
N LEU A 169 6.10 18.77 -3.94
CA LEU A 169 5.26 19.95 -4.16
C LEU A 169 4.45 20.35 -2.92
N ASN A 170 4.10 19.39 -2.08
CA ASN A 170 3.36 19.55 -0.84
C ASN A 170 4.04 18.76 0.30
N PRO A 171 5.17 19.26 0.84
CA PRO A 171 5.96 18.54 1.84
C PRO A 171 5.19 18.19 3.13
N GLN A 172 4.21 19.00 3.52
CA GLN A 172 3.35 18.74 4.68
C GLN A 172 2.37 17.57 4.47
N ASP A 173 2.21 17.13 3.22
CA ASP A 173 1.34 16.02 2.84
C ASP A 173 -0.10 16.14 3.33
N ASN A 174 -0.71 17.29 3.05
CA ASN A 174 -2.11 17.58 3.40
C ASN A 174 -3.13 16.65 2.69
N MET A 175 -2.69 15.87 1.71
CA MET A 175 -3.53 14.89 0.97
C MET A 175 -3.24 13.44 1.33
N TYR A 176 -2.38 13.20 2.34
CA TYR A 176 -2.08 11.87 2.88
C TYR A 176 -1.47 10.88 1.86
N VAL A 177 -0.75 11.41 0.86
CA VAL A 177 -0.05 10.68 -0.20
C VAL A 177 1.01 9.75 0.39
N ARG A 178 1.63 10.13 1.52
CA ARG A 178 2.66 9.32 2.19
C ARG A 178 2.19 7.93 2.59
N SER A 179 0.88 7.71 2.70
CA SER A 179 0.31 6.43 3.12
C SER A 179 0.49 5.32 2.07
N CYS A 180 0.42 5.64 0.78
CA CYS A 180 0.54 4.65 -0.30
C CYS A 180 1.98 4.41 -0.76
N VAL A 181 2.90 5.36 -0.52
CA VAL A 181 4.30 5.29 -0.98
C VAL A 181 5.04 4.01 -0.52
N PRO A 182 4.95 3.56 0.75
CA PRO A 182 5.66 2.37 1.20
C PRO A 182 5.27 1.10 0.43
N THR A 183 3.98 0.88 0.16
CA THR A 183 3.55 -0.30 -0.62
C THR A 183 4.06 -0.26 -2.05
N LEU A 184 4.12 0.93 -2.67
CA LEU A 184 4.64 1.10 -4.03
C LEU A 184 6.13 0.71 -4.10
N PHE A 185 6.95 1.14 -3.13
CA PHE A 185 8.34 0.68 -3.00
C PHE A 185 8.42 -0.85 -2.85
N LEU A 186 7.62 -1.43 -1.95
CA LEU A 186 7.65 -2.87 -1.65
C LEU A 186 7.23 -3.73 -2.84
N ARG A 187 6.24 -3.31 -3.63
CA ARG A 187 5.81 -4.01 -4.85
C ARG A 187 6.90 -4.00 -5.92
N LEU A 188 7.65 -2.90 -6.03
CA LEU A 188 8.81 -2.76 -6.91
C LEU A 188 10.07 -3.48 -6.41
N GLY A 189 10.04 -4.07 -5.20
CA GLY A 189 11.22 -4.70 -4.59
C GLY A 189 12.28 -3.69 -4.15
N ARG A 190 11.88 -2.47 -3.81
CA ARG A 190 12.77 -1.38 -3.37
C ARG A 190 12.73 -1.25 -1.85
N ASP A 191 13.06 -2.34 -1.14
CA ASP A 191 12.93 -2.48 0.31
C ASP A 191 13.67 -1.38 1.09
N GLN A 192 14.91 -1.06 0.69
CA GLN A 192 15.68 0.01 1.33
C GLN A 192 15.00 1.37 1.16
N GLY A 193 14.46 1.66 -0.03
CA GLY A 193 13.71 2.90 -0.29
C GLY A 193 12.45 3.01 0.56
N CYS A 194 11.74 1.89 0.74
CA CYS A 194 10.60 1.81 1.67
C CYS A 194 11.03 2.13 3.10
N TYR A 195 12.08 1.47 3.60
CA TYR A 195 12.54 1.65 4.97
C TYR A 195 13.00 3.09 5.23
N SER A 196 13.86 3.63 4.37
CA SER A 196 14.37 5.00 4.46
C SER A 196 13.26 6.05 4.39
N PHE A 197 12.25 5.85 3.54
CA PHE A 197 11.08 6.72 3.45
C PHE A 197 10.27 6.72 4.75
N CYS A 198 9.88 5.55 5.26
CA CYS A 198 9.11 5.45 6.51
C CYS A 198 9.90 6.02 7.70
N LYS A 199 11.20 5.71 7.78
CA LYS A 199 12.09 6.21 8.84
C LYS A 199 12.15 7.73 8.84
N TRP A 200 12.29 8.37 7.68
CA TRP A 200 12.29 9.83 7.58
C TRP A 200 11.02 10.42 8.17
N TRP A 201 9.84 9.92 7.78
CA TRP A 201 8.56 10.43 8.27
C TRP A 201 8.43 10.31 9.78
N VAL A 202 8.82 9.18 10.37
CA VAL A 202 8.73 9.00 11.83
C VAL A 202 9.84 9.66 12.65
N THR A 203 10.82 10.32 12.00
CA THR A 203 11.92 11.00 12.71
C THR A 203 12.04 12.47 12.34
N VAL A 204 12.32 12.76 11.07
CA VAL A 204 12.58 14.11 10.54
C VAL A 204 11.30 14.77 10.04
N GLY A 205 10.37 14.01 9.45
CA GLY A 205 9.11 14.54 8.88
C GLY A 205 8.12 15.12 9.90
N HIS A 206 8.49 15.12 11.18
CA HIS A 206 7.74 15.74 12.27
C HIS A 206 8.61 16.69 13.11
N ASP A 207 9.85 16.95 12.67
CA ASP A 207 10.72 17.94 13.30
C ASP A 207 10.21 19.35 12.96
N TYR A 208 9.89 20.13 13.99
CA TYR A 208 9.37 21.48 13.85
C TYR A 208 10.40 22.42 13.21
N ASP A 209 11.69 22.14 13.44
CA ASP A 209 12.80 22.96 12.96
C ASP A 209 13.31 22.50 11.57
N TYR A 210 12.66 21.50 10.96
CA TYR A 210 13.01 21.06 9.62
C TYR A 210 12.69 22.14 8.57
N ASP A 211 13.67 22.45 7.72
CA ASP A 211 13.46 23.36 6.60
C ASP A 211 12.62 22.68 5.51
N TRP A 212 11.32 22.93 5.54
CA TRP A 212 10.36 22.44 4.55
C TRP A 212 10.59 23.00 3.13
N ARG A 213 11.56 23.92 2.94
CA ARG A 213 12.04 24.33 1.62
C ARG A 213 13.03 23.35 1.01
N ASP A 214 13.57 22.40 1.79
CA ASP A 214 14.35 21.28 1.25
C ASP A 214 13.43 20.31 0.49
N THR A 215 13.42 20.45 -0.83
CA THR A 215 12.58 19.64 -1.72
C THR A 215 13.19 18.29 -2.09
N ARG A 216 14.33 17.89 -1.49
CA ARG A 216 14.92 16.58 -1.78
C ARG A 216 13.97 15.47 -1.30
N PRO A 217 13.78 14.40 -2.09
CA PRO A 217 13.00 13.26 -1.64
C PRO A 217 13.53 12.68 -0.32
N SER A 218 12.63 12.40 0.63
CA SER A 218 12.97 11.91 1.97
C SER A 218 13.85 10.66 1.98
N GLN A 219 13.60 9.72 1.05
CA GLN A 219 14.41 8.51 0.89
C GLN A 219 15.84 8.79 0.38
N LEU A 220 16.08 9.93 -0.26
CA LEU A 220 17.41 10.36 -0.67
C LEU A 220 18.13 11.08 0.47
N ILE A 221 17.40 11.78 1.33
CA ILE A 221 17.94 12.35 2.57
C ILE A 221 18.37 11.22 3.51
N MET A 222 17.53 10.20 3.67
CA MET A 222 17.79 9.02 4.51
C MET A 222 18.47 7.88 3.76
N LYS A 223 19.21 8.17 2.68
CA LYS A 223 19.87 7.14 1.89
C LYS A 223 20.85 6.38 2.79
N ASN A 224 20.81 5.05 2.74
CA ASN A 224 21.64 4.12 3.52
C ASN A 224 21.33 4.08 5.03
N THR A 225 20.11 4.39 5.46
CA THR A 225 19.70 4.05 6.84
C THR A 225 19.87 2.57 7.12
N ASP A 226 20.43 2.25 8.29
CA ASP A 226 20.61 0.86 8.71
C ASP A 226 19.24 0.22 8.98
N ALA A 227 18.82 -0.68 8.09
CA ALA A 227 17.58 -1.42 8.25
C ALA A 227 17.62 -2.45 9.41
N PHE A 228 18.73 -2.57 10.13
CA PHE A 228 18.85 -3.34 11.38
C PHE A 228 18.77 -2.46 12.62
N GLU A 229 18.71 -1.13 12.51
CA GLU A 229 18.62 -0.23 13.67
C GLU A 229 17.35 -0.49 14.52
N PRO A 230 17.33 -0.05 15.79
CA PRO A 230 16.16 -0.15 16.65
C PRO A 230 14.90 0.51 16.06
N VAL A 231 13.74 -0.08 16.34
CA VAL A 231 12.45 0.32 15.74
C VAL A 231 11.60 1.19 16.67
N ASP A 232 12.18 1.73 17.75
CA ASP A 232 11.43 2.46 18.78
C ASP A 232 10.75 3.73 18.24
N ALA A 233 11.25 4.29 17.13
CA ALA A 233 10.60 5.38 16.42
C ALA A 233 9.21 4.99 15.87
N PHE A 234 9.02 3.72 15.50
CA PHE A 234 7.76 3.19 14.96
C PHE A 234 6.75 2.77 16.04
N GLU A 235 7.16 2.75 17.31
CA GLU A 235 6.29 2.39 18.45
C GLU A 235 5.46 3.59 18.95
N ARG A 236 5.75 4.80 18.46
CA ARG A 236 5.05 6.04 18.84
C ARG A 236 3.67 6.08 18.18
N VAL A 237 2.63 5.89 18.99
CA VAL A 237 1.23 5.91 18.55
C VAL A 237 0.60 7.26 18.90
N ARG A 238 -0.32 7.71 18.03
CA ARG A 238 -1.09 8.94 18.22
C ARG A 238 -2.03 8.81 19.41
N ASN A 239 -1.75 9.51 20.50
CA ASN A 239 -2.75 9.75 21.54
C ASN A 239 -3.70 10.84 21.01
N PHE A 240 -5.01 10.61 21.09
CA PHE A 240 -6.07 11.46 20.53
C PHE A 240 -6.17 12.88 21.13
N THR A 241 -5.31 13.24 22.07
CA THR A 241 -5.20 14.62 22.55
C THR A 241 -4.58 15.47 21.44
N ARG A 242 -5.37 16.45 20.94
CA ARG A 242 -4.85 17.48 20.03
C ARG A 242 -3.50 17.97 20.59
N PRO A 243 -2.42 17.93 19.80
CA PRO A 243 -1.16 18.44 20.28
C PRO A 243 -1.35 19.87 20.75
N ASN A 244 -0.90 20.17 21.96
CA ASN A 244 -0.86 21.54 22.44
C ASN A 244 -0.04 22.34 21.42
N PRO A 245 -0.61 23.38 20.76
CA PRO A 245 0.10 24.16 19.76
C PRO A 245 1.35 24.86 20.31
N ASN A 246 1.48 24.98 21.63
CA ASN A 246 2.65 25.52 22.32
C ASN A 246 3.66 24.44 22.76
N ASN A 247 3.35 23.16 22.56
CA ASN A 247 4.27 22.06 22.86
C ASN A 247 5.04 21.70 21.59
N LYS A 248 6.27 22.21 21.46
CA LYS A 248 7.19 21.89 20.35
C LYS A 248 7.64 20.42 20.34
N ASN A 249 7.34 19.65 21.39
CA ASN A 249 7.66 18.22 21.52
C ASN A 249 6.43 17.35 21.25
N VAL A 250 5.64 17.63 20.20
CA VAL A 250 4.61 16.69 19.75
C VAL A 250 5.30 15.42 19.29
N PRO A 251 5.05 14.24 19.89
CA PRO A 251 5.67 13.02 19.43
C PRO A 251 5.28 12.76 17.97
N SER A 252 6.28 12.56 17.12
CA SER A 252 6.12 11.93 15.81
C SER A 252 5.23 10.68 15.92
N PHE A 253 4.25 10.53 15.03
CA PHE A 253 3.29 9.44 15.07
C PHE A 253 3.45 8.53 13.86
N SER A 254 3.39 7.23 14.09
CA SER A 254 3.53 6.25 13.02
C SER A 254 2.19 6.02 12.31
N ASP A 255 2.18 6.21 10.99
CA ASP A 255 1.07 5.82 10.11
C ASP A 255 0.96 4.29 10.06
N LEU A 256 -0.26 3.74 10.11
CA LEU A 256 -0.52 2.31 9.97
C LEU A 256 0.23 1.72 8.76
N SER A 257 0.16 2.41 7.63
CA SER A 257 0.75 1.99 6.35
C SER A 257 2.28 1.90 6.46
N HIS A 258 2.90 2.79 7.24
CA HIS A 258 4.36 2.82 7.43
C HIS A 258 4.80 1.65 8.32
N VAL A 259 4.13 1.44 9.45
CA VAL A 259 4.47 0.35 10.37
C VAL A 259 4.26 -1.00 9.70
N VAL A 260 3.12 -1.21 9.02
CA VAL A 260 2.84 -2.43 8.25
C VAL A 260 3.92 -2.69 7.20
N ALA A 261 4.33 -1.66 6.46
CA ALA A 261 5.36 -1.78 5.44
C ALA A 261 6.73 -2.12 6.03
N VAL A 262 7.13 -1.46 7.13
CA VAL A 262 8.40 -1.75 7.82
C VAL A 262 8.39 -3.14 8.43
N THR A 263 7.26 -3.62 8.97
CA THR A 263 7.11 -5.01 9.41
C THR A 263 7.43 -5.98 8.27
N LEU A 264 6.89 -5.75 7.07
CA LEU A 264 7.20 -6.59 5.91
C LEU A 264 8.68 -6.50 5.52
N VAL A 265 9.31 -5.32 5.56
CA VAL A 265 10.76 -5.19 5.32
C VAL A 265 11.56 -6.06 6.29
N LYS A 266 11.27 -5.98 7.59
CA LYS A 266 11.99 -6.76 8.62
C LYS A 266 11.77 -8.27 8.44
N ILE A 267 10.54 -8.69 8.12
CA ILE A 267 10.22 -10.09 7.81
C ILE A 267 10.99 -10.55 6.56
N ARG A 268 11.04 -9.75 5.49
CA ARG A 268 11.81 -10.08 4.28
C ARG A 268 13.28 -10.29 4.58
N ILE A 269 13.88 -9.44 5.40
CA ILE A 269 15.28 -9.60 5.86
C ILE A 269 15.41 -10.90 6.65
N LEU A 270 14.56 -11.13 7.66
CA LEU A 270 14.60 -12.33 8.51
C LEU A 270 14.49 -13.62 7.69
N LEU A 271 13.53 -13.71 6.78
CA LEU A 271 13.34 -14.88 5.92
C LEU A 271 14.54 -15.13 4.99
N THR A 272 15.18 -14.05 4.53
CA THR A 272 16.41 -14.14 3.71
C THR A 272 17.57 -14.69 4.53
N LEU A 273 17.78 -14.20 5.76
CA LEU A 273 18.85 -14.68 6.64
C LEU A 273 18.64 -16.12 7.12
N ASN A 274 17.39 -16.53 7.31
CA ASN A 274 17.05 -17.90 7.65
C ASN A 274 17.11 -18.86 6.45
N GLY A 275 17.25 -18.36 5.22
CA GLY A 275 17.20 -19.17 4.01
C GLY A 275 15.84 -19.82 3.74
N THR A 276 14.76 -19.29 4.33
CA THR A 276 13.43 -19.92 4.33
C THR A 276 12.49 -19.42 3.23
N SER A 277 12.89 -18.39 2.46
CA SER A 277 12.12 -17.89 1.31
C SER A 277 12.84 -18.19 -0.01
N PRO A 278 12.50 -19.28 -0.72
CA PRO A 278 13.24 -19.70 -1.91
C PRO A 278 13.04 -18.77 -3.12
N THR A 279 11.97 -17.95 -3.14
CA THR A 279 11.62 -17.11 -4.29
C THR A 279 11.75 -15.61 -4.02
N TYR A 280 12.08 -15.21 -2.79
CA TYR A 280 12.31 -13.81 -2.44
C TYR A 280 13.57 -13.66 -1.59
N MET A 281 14.53 -12.89 -2.11
CA MET A 281 15.72 -12.48 -1.37
C MET A 281 15.66 -10.97 -1.16
N SER A 282 15.78 -10.53 0.10
CA SER A 282 15.77 -9.11 0.44
C SER A 282 16.96 -8.39 -0.21
N PRO A 283 16.72 -7.34 -1.01
CA PRO A 283 17.80 -6.53 -1.60
C PRO A 283 18.70 -5.85 -0.57
N ILE A 284 18.22 -5.68 0.67
CA ILE A 284 19.00 -5.12 1.78
C ILE A 284 20.08 -6.12 2.21
N VAL A 285 19.74 -7.41 2.25
CA VAL A 285 20.70 -8.47 2.58
C VAL A 285 21.60 -8.73 1.38
N THR A 286 21.03 -8.93 0.19
CA THR A 286 21.83 -9.30 -1.00
C THR A 286 22.72 -8.16 -1.50
N GLY A 287 22.38 -6.91 -1.18
CA GLY A 287 23.22 -5.74 -1.45
C GLY A 287 24.32 -5.51 -0.40
N ASN A 288 24.35 -6.27 0.70
CA ASN A 288 25.32 -6.10 1.79
C ASN A 288 26.26 -7.31 1.86
N LEU A 289 27.44 -7.17 1.27
CA LEU A 289 28.45 -8.22 1.21
C LEU A 289 28.86 -8.73 2.60
N VAL A 290 28.96 -7.85 3.59
CA VAL A 290 29.35 -8.22 4.97
C VAL A 290 28.32 -9.16 5.57
N ILE A 291 27.03 -8.86 5.38
CA ILE A 291 25.95 -9.72 5.84
C ILE A 291 25.96 -11.02 5.04
N MET A 292 26.05 -10.98 3.70
CA MET A 292 26.06 -12.20 2.89
C MET A 292 27.22 -13.14 3.21
N SER A 293 28.40 -12.61 3.53
CA SER A 293 29.59 -13.40 3.81
C SER A 293 29.70 -13.87 5.28
N ALA A 294 28.81 -13.41 6.17
CA ALA A 294 28.94 -13.75 7.58
C ALA A 294 28.58 -15.22 7.81
N GLN A 295 29.50 -15.96 8.45
CA GLN A 295 29.33 -17.38 8.77
C GLN A 295 28.19 -17.63 9.77
N ASN A 296 27.80 -16.63 10.55
CA ASN A 296 26.78 -16.74 11.58
C ASN A 296 25.87 -15.51 11.59
N GLN A 297 24.57 -15.74 11.38
CA GLN A 297 23.53 -14.69 11.38
C GLN A 297 22.68 -14.67 12.67
N LYS A 298 22.97 -15.53 13.65
CA LYS A 298 22.12 -15.75 14.83
C LYS A 298 21.78 -14.44 15.56
N ALA A 299 22.76 -13.58 15.80
CA ALA A 299 22.54 -12.31 16.49
C ALA A 299 21.61 -11.36 15.70
N ASN A 300 21.74 -11.32 14.37
CA ASN A 300 20.88 -10.53 13.49
C ASN A 300 19.45 -11.08 13.47
N ILE A 301 19.31 -12.41 13.41
CA ILE A 301 18.01 -13.11 13.44
C ILE A 301 17.28 -12.80 14.76
N GLU A 302 17.93 -13.01 15.91
CA GLU A 302 17.33 -12.73 17.23
C GLU A 302 16.95 -11.25 17.39
N LYS A 303 17.77 -10.34 16.84
CA LYS A 303 17.47 -8.90 16.81
C LYS A 303 16.23 -8.60 15.96
N LEU A 304 16.14 -9.19 14.77
CA LEU A 304 14.99 -9.02 13.88
C LEU A 304 13.71 -9.58 14.48
N ASP A 305 13.75 -10.74 15.15
CA ASP A 305 12.58 -11.32 15.82
C ASP A 305 12.02 -10.36 16.87
N ARG A 306 12.88 -9.75 17.70
CA ARG A 306 12.47 -8.73 18.68
C ARG A 306 11.86 -7.50 18.01
N GLN A 307 12.46 -7.03 16.91
CA GLN A 307 11.95 -5.88 16.16
C GLN A 307 10.60 -6.16 15.50
N ILE A 308 10.42 -7.34 14.91
CA ILE A 308 9.15 -7.75 14.29
C ILE A 308 8.04 -7.83 15.33
N LYS A 309 8.31 -8.38 16.52
CA LYS A 309 7.35 -8.39 17.63
C LYS A 309 6.91 -6.97 18.03
N LYS A 310 7.86 -6.05 18.23
CA LYS A 310 7.58 -4.64 18.54
C LYS A 310 6.69 -3.98 17.46
N LEU A 311 7.00 -4.21 16.19
CA LEU A 311 6.22 -3.66 15.07
C LEU A 311 4.83 -4.31 14.96
N TYR A 312 4.73 -5.62 15.19
CA TYR A 312 3.47 -6.34 15.25
C TYR A 312 2.53 -5.76 16.31
N ASP A 313 3.05 -5.54 17.52
CA ASP A 313 2.30 -4.92 18.62
C ASP A 313 1.92 -3.47 18.31
N SER A 314 2.79 -2.74 17.61
CA SER A 314 2.52 -1.36 17.18
C SER A 314 1.36 -1.30 16.18
N VAL A 315 1.34 -2.18 15.17
CA VAL A 315 0.21 -2.28 14.24
C VAL A 315 -1.08 -2.64 14.98
N LYS A 316 -1.03 -3.60 15.92
CA LYS A 316 -2.20 -4.00 16.72
C LYS A 316 -2.74 -2.83 17.56
N ARG A 317 -1.86 -1.96 18.06
CA ARG A 317 -2.22 -0.78 18.84
C ARG A 317 -2.80 0.35 17.97
N ILE A 318 -2.25 0.56 16.78
CA ILE A 318 -2.74 1.56 15.82
C ILE A 318 -4.09 1.12 15.26
N ASN A 319 -4.19 -0.12 14.79
CA ASN A 319 -5.39 -0.68 14.20
C ASN A 319 -5.49 -2.18 14.49
N LYS A 320 -6.28 -2.52 15.51
CA LYS A 320 -6.49 -3.92 15.96
C LYS A 320 -7.11 -4.84 14.91
N HIS A 321 -7.72 -4.27 13.86
CA HIS A 321 -8.39 -5.03 12.80
C HIS A 321 -7.41 -5.54 11.74
N PHE A 322 -6.21 -4.95 11.64
CA PHE A 322 -5.30 -5.19 10.52
C PHE A 322 -4.78 -6.63 10.43
N TRP A 323 -4.24 -7.20 11.50
CA TRP A 323 -3.69 -8.56 11.45
C TRP A 323 -4.76 -9.64 11.20
N PRO A 324 -5.93 -9.62 11.88
CA PRO A 324 -7.02 -10.53 11.53
C PRO A 324 -7.41 -10.48 10.05
N ALA A 325 -7.49 -9.26 9.49
CA ALA A 325 -7.86 -9.05 8.11
C ALA A 325 -6.76 -9.50 7.12
N LEU A 326 -5.48 -9.32 7.45
CA LEU A 326 -4.37 -9.85 6.65
C LEU A 326 -4.42 -11.38 6.55
N LEU A 327 -4.81 -12.06 7.65
CA LEU A 327 -4.95 -13.51 7.69
C LEU A 327 -6.22 -14.01 7.00
N LYS A 328 -7.29 -13.20 6.98
CA LYS A 328 -8.60 -13.52 6.38
C LYS A 328 -9.10 -12.38 5.46
N PRO A 329 -8.45 -12.15 4.31
CA PRO A 329 -8.59 -10.90 3.57
C PRO A 329 -9.81 -10.82 2.63
N TYR A 330 -10.43 -11.95 2.29
CA TYR A 330 -11.37 -12.04 1.17
C TYR A 330 -12.61 -11.13 1.33
N TYR A 331 -13.23 -11.11 2.52
CA TYR A 331 -14.38 -10.22 2.79
C TYR A 331 -14.01 -8.74 2.71
N HIS A 332 -12.77 -8.39 2.98
CA HIS A 332 -12.29 -7.01 2.95
C HIS A 332 -11.98 -6.51 1.53
N PHE A 333 -11.91 -7.42 0.56
CA PHE A 333 -11.71 -7.10 -0.86
C PHE A 333 -13.00 -6.86 -1.64
N THR A 334 -14.16 -7.06 -1.01
CA THR A 334 -15.46 -6.75 -1.62
C THR A 334 -16.03 -5.43 -1.10
N VAL A 335 -15.51 -4.90 0.01
CA VAL A 335 -15.97 -3.66 0.64
C VAL A 335 -15.08 -2.49 0.24
N THR A 336 -15.68 -1.35 -0.11
CA THR A 336 -14.97 -0.07 -0.30
C THR A 336 -15.47 0.90 0.77
N PRO A 337 -14.63 1.29 1.74
CA PRO A 337 -15.05 2.21 2.79
C PRO A 337 -15.24 3.61 2.19
N TYR A 338 -16.42 4.21 2.41
CA TYR A 338 -16.77 5.54 1.93
C TYR A 338 -16.04 6.65 2.72
N GLU A 339 -16.10 6.54 4.05
CA GLU A 339 -15.39 7.38 5.01
C GLU A 339 -14.78 6.47 6.07
N TYR A 340 -13.61 6.84 6.58
CA TYR A 340 -12.95 6.11 7.65
C TYR A 340 -12.09 7.04 8.50
N GLY A 341 -12.01 6.71 9.78
CA GLY A 341 -11.14 7.35 10.75
C GLY A 341 -9.91 6.48 11.06
N MET A 342 -8.92 7.09 11.69
CA MET A 342 -7.73 6.38 12.15
C MET A 342 -8.10 5.29 13.18
N GLY A 343 -7.60 4.09 12.97
CA GLY A 343 -7.77 2.92 13.84
C GLY A 343 -9.04 2.12 13.63
N ASP A 344 -9.95 2.55 12.75
CA ASP A 344 -11.19 1.83 12.46
C ASP A 344 -11.04 0.74 11.38
N GLU A 345 -12.13 0.01 11.12
CA GLU A 345 -12.14 -1.04 10.12
C GLU A 345 -11.97 -0.52 8.69
N GLY A 346 -12.48 0.67 8.38
CA GLY A 346 -12.37 1.28 7.05
C GLY A 346 -10.93 1.66 6.71
N GLU A 347 -10.17 2.20 7.66
CA GLU A 347 -8.73 2.43 7.49
C GLU A 347 -8.02 1.12 7.18
N MET A 348 -8.31 0.07 7.96
CA MET A 348 -7.75 -1.25 7.73
C MET A 348 -8.07 -1.75 6.31
N GLN A 349 -9.33 -1.71 5.88
CA GLN A 349 -9.76 -2.23 4.58
C GLN A 349 -9.05 -1.50 3.42
N SER A 350 -8.93 -0.17 3.54
CA SER A 350 -8.17 0.67 2.62
C SER A 350 -6.71 0.23 2.55
N LYS A 351 -6.03 0.13 3.69
CA LYS A 351 -4.59 -0.19 3.76
C LYS A 351 -4.28 -1.65 3.40
N LEU A 352 -5.17 -2.57 3.73
CA LEU A 352 -5.06 -3.97 3.33
C LEU A 352 -5.08 -4.10 1.81
N ARG A 353 -6.03 -3.45 1.12
CA ARG A 353 -6.09 -3.43 -0.35
C ARG A 353 -4.81 -2.86 -0.96
N GLU A 354 -4.26 -1.79 -0.39
CA GLU A 354 -3.02 -1.17 -0.88
C GLU A 354 -1.80 -2.10 -0.75
N CYS A 355 -1.67 -2.84 0.37
CA CYS A 355 -0.44 -3.57 0.68
C CYS A 355 -0.48 -5.08 0.44
N TYR A 356 -1.65 -5.72 0.31
CA TYR A 356 -1.76 -7.19 0.33
C TYR A 356 -0.89 -7.87 -0.74
N ASN A 357 -0.84 -7.31 -1.95
CA ASN A 357 -0.02 -7.86 -3.04
C ASN A 357 1.50 -7.84 -2.74
N ALA A 358 1.98 -6.92 -1.90
CA ALA A 358 3.38 -6.93 -1.44
C ALA A 358 3.64 -8.07 -0.43
N TRP A 359 2.67 -8.35 0.44
CA TRP A 359 2.74 -9.41 1.44
C TRP A 359 2.65 -10.81 0.80
N ILE A 360 1.65 -11.06 -0.05
CA ILE A 360 1.46 -12.37 -0.68
C ILE A 360 2.60 -12.73 -1.65
N LYS A 361 3.28 -11.73 -2.23
CA LYS A 361 4.52 -11.90 -3.02
C LYS A 361 5.69 -12.44 -2.20
N THR A 362 5.63 -12.41 -0.87
CA THR A 362 6.72 -12.83 0.03
C THR A 362 6.34 -14.14 0.72
N PRO A 363 6.74 -15.32 0.21
CA PRO A 363 6.43 -16.58 0.86
C PRO A 363 6.98 -16.62 2.28
N GLY A 364 6.16 -17.08 3.22
CA GLY A 364 6.49 -17.13 4.66
C GLY A 364 6.08 -15.89 5.45
N ALA A 365 5.78 -14.74 4.81
CA ALA A 365 5.46 -13.51 5.53
C ALA A 365 4.12 -13.59 6.29
N ILE A 366 3.05 -13.99 5.61
CA ILE A 366 1.72 -14.17 6.23
C ILE A 366 1.74 -15.30 7.26
N GLU A 367 2.53 -16.35 7.02
CA GLU A 367 2.72 -17.46 7.96
C GLU A 367 3.35 -17.00 9.27
N LEU A 368 4.36 -16.13 9.20
CA LEU A 368 4.99 -15.57 10.38
C LEU A 368 4.00 -14.76 11.22
N ILE A 369 3.15 -13.94 10.57
CA ILE A 369 2.08 -13.20 11.27
C ILE A 369 1.09 -14.15 11.94
N ARG A 370 0.73 -15.26 11.29
CA ARG A 370 -0.15 -16.27 11.90
C ARG A 370 0.46 -16.84 13.18
N LYS A 371 1.73 -17.22 13.15
CA LYS A 371 2.46 -17.71 14.34
C LYS A 371 2.49 -16.69 15.48
N LEU A 372 2.66 -15.40 15.17
CA LEU A 372 2.58 -14.32 16.18
C LEU A 372 1.16 -14.04 16.70
N THR A 373 0.13 -14.56 16.03
CA THR A 373 -1.27 -14.43 16.46
C THR A 373 -1.69 -15.62 17.33
N GLU A 374 -1.11 -16.80 17.07
CA GLU A 374 -1.43 -18.06 17.76
C GLU A 374 -0.58 -18.31 19.01
N GLY A 375 0.64 -17.77 19.05
CA GLY A 375 1.53 -17.79 20.22
C GLY A 375 1.43 -16.51 21.03
#